data_AF-A0A0N1C8J8-F1
#
_entry.id   AF-A0A0N1C8J8-F1
#
_cell.length_a   1.000
_cell.length_b   1.000
_cell.length_c   1.000
_cell.angle_alpha   90.00
_cell.angle_beta   90.00
_cell.angle_gamma   90.00
#
_symmetry.space_group_name_H-M   'P 1'
#
loop_
_entity.id
_entity.type
_entity.pdbx_description
1 polymer ?
#
loop_
_entity_poly.entity_id
_entity_poly.type
_entity_poly.pdbx_seq_one_letter_code
_entity_poly.pdbx_strand_id
1 'polypeptide(L)'
;MGAEVILDGICWAIVRPLGVRRRHMAVPGGNLDEIAAGEGASTGMEPFVDAVDQQIITKALADLVRPQANGYIWPIALAWLSRDQECRFDDALDWRSPTSDSDSPMPASGQEKGPRLEALRSFLMAITPEEQATRGEVNRLSEVRRVLDQEIGHRRWEIERTQARLVTGLDLEGQSLPEMPLLIDVMRRSASARLASASKVPTGDDAELAAAREQREAARNEWARLEGERIRIGALIPAEERTLAMIRGELPGLSYSKVEAESPICPICEVPIDRALAEGCKLSHKIPDADACRQRWNQRQADHDAQAKRVEDLRQEQTQLLPQIALAKQRFDRSVDHVTNIEKARDARESTWYGARRLQDDVERLAELFETQEAGIKRLRELGTKLETERDRLGAFREKQAGVFGRMSEKFDPIVRRLVGHDAKGRITLSGNGLDLSVDMGGDRRTAAIDSLKVLAFDLAAMCVSIEGATRVPSFLLHDSPREADLGLSIYGRLFDIVQDLERLGGKPLFQYIVTTTTAPPTEFRERPYLQLKLHGDPPAERLLGVDL
;
A
#
# COMPACT_ATOMS: atom_id res chain seq x y z
N MET A 1 -1.68 7.08 -53.02
CA MET A 1 -0.64 6.18 -53.56
C MET A 1 -1.17 4.76 -53.50
N GLY A 2 -1.03 4.01 -54.59
CA GLY A 2 -1.47 2.62 -54.70
C GLY A 2 -0.31 1.73 -55.14
N ALA A 3 -0.24 0.50 -54.64
CA ALA A 3 0.75 -0.49 -55.03
C ALA A 3 0.20 -1.91 -54.95
N GLU A 4 0.61 -2.76 -55.88
CA GLU A 4 0.47 -4.21 -55.78
C GLU A 4 1.74 -4.78 -55.16
N VAL A 5 1.60 -5.51 -54.04
CA VAL A 5 2.72 -6.08 -53.30
C VAL A 5 2.54 -7.59 -53.20
N ILE A 6 3.51 -8.36 -53.69
CA ILE A 6 3.48 -9.82 -53.62
C ILE A 6 4.17 -10.27 -52.34
N LEU A 7 3.44 -11.00 -51.49
CA LEU A 7 3.92 -11.56 -50.23
C LEU A 7 3.59 -13.06 -50.20
N ASP A 8 4.63 -13.91 -50.24
CA ASP A 8 4.54 -15.38 -50.34
C ASP A 8 3.53 -15.86 -51.40
N GLY A 9 3.63 -15.28 -52.60
CA GLY A 9 2.77 -15.61 -53.74
C GLY A 9 1.36 -14.98 -53.72
N ILE A 10 0.97 -14.30 -52.64
CA ILE A 10 -0.30 -13.57 -52.55
C ILE A 10 -0.08 -12.13 -53.03
N CYS A 11 -0.82 -11.70 -54.05
CA CYS A 11 -0.84 -10.28 -54.46
C CYS A 11 -1.74 -9.48 -53.52
N TRP A 12 -1.19 -8.45 -52.89
CA TRP A 12 -1.91 -7.51 -52.04
C TRP A 12 -2.09 -6.19 -52.77
N ALA A 13 -3.33 -5.74 -52.92
CA ALA A 13 -3.62 -4.39 -53.37
C ALA A 13 -3.63 -3.45 -52.16
N ILE A 14 -2.70 -2.49 -52.15
CA ILE A 14 -2.48 -1.56 -51.04
C ILE A 14 -2.69 -0.13 -51.51
N VAL A 15 -3.54 0.61 -50.81
CA VAL A 15 -3.74 2.05 -51.03
C VAL A 15 -3.44 2.81 -49.75
N ARG A 16 -2.45 3.72 -49.83
CA ARG A 16 -2.15 4.70 -48.79
C ARG A 16 -2.57 6.10 -49.25
N PRO A 17 -3.37 6.82 -48.46
CA PRO A 17 -3.80 8.17 -48.77
C PRO A 17 -2.62 9.15 -48.69
N LEU A 18 -2.66 10.18 -49.54
CA LEU A 18 -1.86 11.39 -49.35
C LEU A 18 -2.77 12.41 -48.64
N GLY A 19 -2.47 12.73 -47.38
CA GLY A 19 -3.28 13.62 -46.53
C GLY A 19 -4.33 12.92 -45.65
N VAL A 20 -4.94 13.70 -44.74
CA VAL A 20 -5.67 13.22 -43.54
C VAL A 20 -7.07 12.63 -43.81
N ARG A 21 -7.63 12.80 -45.03
CA ARG A 21 -9.07 12.59 -45.29
C ARG A 21 -9.47 11.20 -45.84
N ARG A 22 -8.51 10.35 -46.20
CA ARG A 22 -8.78 9.00 -46.74
C ARG A 22 -8.17 7.94 -45.81
N ARG A 23 -8.71 6.72 -45.80
CA ARG A 23 -8.28 5.64 -44.90
C ARG A 23 -7.37 4.66 -45.64
N HIS A 24 -6.45 4.02 -44.92
CA HIS A 24 -5.58 2.99 -45.47
C HIS A 24 -6.37 1.74 -45.86
N MET A 25 -5.97 1.10 -46.94
CA MET A 25 -6.55 -0.18 -47.39
C MET A 25 -5.43 -1.13 -47.79
N ALA A 26 -5.53 -2.37 -47.33
CA ALA A 26 -4.71 -3.48 -47.77
C ALA A 26 -5.60 -4.72 -47.93
N VAL A 27 -5.70 -5.24 -49.16
CA VAL A 27 -6.64 -6.32 -49.49
C VAL A 27 -5.89 -7.46 -50.19
N PRO A 28 -5.88 -8.68 -49.62
CA PRO A 28 -5.26 -9.85 -50.25
C PRO A 28 -6.08 -10.30 -51.46
N GLY A 29 -5.44 -10.53 -52.59
CA GLY A 29 -6.08 -10.85 -53.87
C GLY A 29 -6.96 -9.72 -54.42
N GLY A 30 -6.83 -8.51 -53.88
CA GLY A 30 -7.62 -7.36 -54.32
C GLY A 30 -7.15 -6.79 -55.65
N ASN A 31 -8.03 -6.06 -56.32
CA ASN A 31 -7.72 -5.30 -57.52
C ASN A 31 -7.34 -3.86 -57.13
N LEU A 32 -6.14 -3.42 -57.53
CA LEU A 32 -5.64 -2.09 -57.18
C LEU A 32 -6.53 -0.96 -57.74
N ASP A 33 -7.04 -1.11 -58.97
CA ASP A 33 -7.83 -0.07 -59.63
C ASP A 33 -9.17 0.17 -58.91
N GLU A 34 -9.83 -0.92 -58.47
CA GLU A 34 -11.09 -0.87 -57.72
C GLU A 34 -10.89 -0.17 -56.36
N ILE A 35 -9.85 -0.57 -55.63
CA ILE A 35 -9.57 -0.02 -54.30
C ILE A 35 -9.09 1.44 -54.40
N ALA A 36 -8.33 1.79 -55.44
CA ALA A 36 -7.89 3.16 -55.69
C ALA A 36 -9.06 4.10 -56.05
N ALA A 37 -10.09 3.58 -56.72
CA ALA A 37 -11.35 4.30 -56.99
C ALA A 37 -12.20 4.54 -55.73
N GLY A 38 -11.83 3.93 -54.59
CA GLY A 38 -12.54 4.03 -53.32
C GLY A 38 -13.67 3.02 -53.17
N GLU A 39 -13.67 1.96 -53.97
CA GLU A 39 -14.62 0.86 -53.86
C GLU A 39 -14.17 -0.11 -52.76
N GLY A 40 -15.08 -0.45 -51.83
CA GLY A 40 -14.84 -1.39 -50.74
C GLY A 40 -14.73 -0.77 -49.34
N ALA A 41 -14.73 -1.64 -48.32
CA ALA A 41 -14.60 -1.24 -46.93
C ALA A 41 -13.12 -1.04 -46.55
N SER A 42 -12.83 0.01 -45.78
CA SER A 42 -11.49 0.28 -45.25
C SER A 42 -11.01 -0.88 -44.38
N THR A 43 -9.99 -1.61 -44.83
CA THR A 43 -9.37 -2.72 -44.08
C THR A 43 -8.23 -2.29 -43.17
N GLY A 44 -7.74 -1.04 -43.29
CA GLY A 44 -6.54 -0.59 -42.58
C GLY A 44 -5.26 -1.19 -43.18
N MET A 45 -4.15 -1.03 -42.46
CA MET A 45 -2.86 -1.67 -42.81
C MET A 45 -2.60 -2.93 -42.00
N GLU A 46 -3.31 -3.10 -40.89
CA GLU A 46 -3.12 -4.17 -39.91
C GLU A 46 -3.13 -5.58 -40.54
N PRO A 47 -4.05 -5.93 -41.47
CA PRO A 47 -4.05 -7.27 -42.07
C PRO A 47 -2.78 -7.57 -42.87
N PHE A 48 -2.25 -6.56 -43.57
CA PHE A 48 -1.01 -6.73 -44.33
C PHE A 48 0.20 -6.75 -43.41
N VAL A 49 0.26 -5.87 -42.40
CA VAL A 49 1.36 -5.86 -41.43
C VAL A 49 1.39 -7.19 -40.65
N ASP A 50 0.24 -7.76 -40.29
CA ASP A 50 0.15 -9.08 -39.65
C ASP A 50 0.69 -10.18 -40.56
N ALA A 51 0.32 -10.19 -41.85
CA ALA A 51 0.84 -11.15 -42.81
C ALA A 51 2.36 -11.03 -42.98
N VAL A 52 2.88 -9.80 -43.02
CA VAL A 52 4.33 -9.55 -43.10
C VAL A 52 5.02 -10.01 -41.81
N ASP A 53 4.46 -9.70 -40.64
CA ASP A 53 5.03 -10.12 -39.36
C ASP A 53 5.08 -11.65 -39.29
N GLN A 54 4.02 -12.37 -39.64
CA GLN A 54 4.01 -13.84 -39.59
C GLN A 54 5.00 -14.51 -40.56
N GLN A 55 5.27 -13.90 -41.71
CA GLN A 55 6.09 -14.52 -42.76
C GLN A 55 7.56 -14.06 -42.72
N ILE A 56 7.83 -12.80 -42.37
CA ILE A 56 9.18 -12.22 -42.32
C ILE A 56 9.72 -12.25 -40.88
N ILE A 57 8.87 -12.02 -39.88
CA ILE A 57 9.26 -12.01 -38.47
C ILE A 57 8.90 -13.36 -37.81
N THR A 58 9.91 -14.13 -37.44
CA THR A 58 9.66 -15.36 -36.68
C THR A 58 9.03 -15.04 -35.31
N LYS A 59 8.13 -15.91 -34.82
CA LYS A 59 7.56 -15.78 -33.46
C LYS A 59 8.65 -15.65 -32.38
N ALA A 60 9.76 -16.37 -32.54
CA ALA A 60 10.90 -16.29 -31.64
C ALA A 60 11.58 -14.91 -31.62
N LEU A 61 11.60 -14.18 -32.74
CA LEU A 61 12.09 -12.80 -32.78
C LEU A 61 11.10 -11.86 -32.07
N ALA A 62 9.79 -12.07 -32.24
CA ALA A 62 8.78 -11.24 -31.59
C ALA A 62 8.86 -11.31 -30.06
N ASP A 63 9.00 -12.51 -29.51
CA ASP A 63 9.16 -12.73 -28.06
C ASP A 63 10.40 -12.01 -27.49
N LEU A 64 11.48 -11.88 -28.28
CA LEU A 64 12.72 -11.20 -27.89
C LEU A 64 12.59 -9.67 -27.90
N VAL A 65 12.01 -9.09 -28.95
CA VAL A 65 11.95 -7.63 -29.15
C VAL A 65 10.98 -6.99 -28.16
N ARG A 66 9.88 -7.66 -27.80
CA ARG A 66 8.86 -7.16 -26.86
C ARG A 66 8.27 -8.28 -26.00
N PRO A 67 8.88 -8.62 -24.85
CA PRO A 67 8.36 -9.68 -23.98
C PRO A 67 7.03 -9.33 -23.28
N GLN A 68 6.55 -8.08 -23.30
CA GLN A 68 5.39 -7.63 -22.50
C GLN A 68 4.35 -6.75 -23.22
N ALA A 69 4.39 -6.60 -24.56
CA ALA A 69 3.45 -5.73 -25.27
C ALA A 69 2.95 -6.33 -26.58
N ASN A 70 1.64 -6.22 -26.83
CA ASN A 70 1.02 -6.50 -28.12
C ASN A 70 1.45 -5.45 -29.16
N GLY A 71 1.80 -5.89 -30.36
CA GLY A 71 2.11 -5.02 -31.50
C GLY A 71 3.03 -5.71 -32.52
N TYR A 72 2.97 -5.25 -33.77
CA TYR A 72 3.77 -5.80 -34.87
C TYR A 72 5.24 -5.40 -34.76
N ILE A 73 6.14 -6.32 -35.11
CA ILE A 73 7.59 -6.13 -35.00
C ILE A 73 8.17 -5.62 -36.32
N TRP A 74 7.59 -6.03 -37.44
CA TRP A 74 8.01 -5.59 -38.76
C TRP A 74 8.16 -4.06 -38.88
N PRO A 75 7.23 -3.22 -38.41
CA PRO A 75 7.41 -1.77 -38.46
C PRO A 75 8.61 -1.26 -37.64
N ILE A 76 8.99 -1.94 -36.56
CA ILE A 76 10.18 -1.61 -35.77
C ILE A 76 11.45 -1.99 -36.53
N ALA A 77 11.49 -3.18 -37.13
CA ALA A 77 12.60 -3.61 -37.98
C ALA A 77 12.75 -2.68 -39.19
N LEU A 78 11.64 -2.40 -39.88
CA LEU A 78 11.61 -1.53 -41.05
C LEU A 78 12.12 -0.13 -40.72
N ALA A 79 11.80 0.42 -39.55
CA ALA A 79 12.32 1.71 -39.14
C ALA A 79 13.86 1.77 -39.11
N TRP A 80 14.52 0.71 -38.64
CA TRP A 80 15.98 0.62 -38.72
C TRP A 80 16.45 0.43 -40.17
N LEU A 81 15.82 -0.48 -40.92
CA LEU A 81 16.21 -0.79 -42.30
C LEU A 81 15.92 0.33 -43.29
N SER A 82 15.12 1.32 -42.92
CA SER A 82 14.75 2.46 -43.76
C SER A 82 14.96 3.76 -43.01
N ARG A 83 16.16 4.33 -43.08
CA ARG A 83 16.45 5.60 -42.41
C ARG A 83 15.96 6.77 -43.25
N ASP A 84 15.26 7.72 -42.61
CA ASP A 84 14.95 9.01 -43.24
C ASP A 84 16.12 10.00 -43.11
N GLN A 85 16.08 11.03 -43.95
CA GLN A 85 17.03 12.13 -43.90
C GLN A 85 16.93 12.92 -42.57
N GLU A 86 15.73 12.97 -41.96
CA GLU A 86 15.48 13.71 -40.71
C GLU A 86 16.27 13.14 -39.51
N CYS A 87 16.67 11.87 -39.55
CA CYS A 87 17.56 11.26 -38.57
C CYS A 87 19.02 11.73 -38.68
N ARG A 88 19.41 12.39 -39.78
CA ARG A 88 20.78 12.90 -40.06
C ARG A 88 21.92 11.88 -39.95
N PHE A 89 21.58 10.61 -39.73
CA PHE A 89 22.53 9.55 -39.46
C PHE A 89 23.43 9.88 -38.24
N ASP A 90 22.91 10.58 -37.24
CA ASP A 90 23.70 11.04 -36.07
C ASP A 90 24.11 9.87 -35.15
N ASP A 91 23.22 8.88 -34.97
CA ASP A 91 23.47 7.72 -34.12
C ASP A 91 22.88 6.44 -34.74
N ALA A 92 23.56 5.31 -34.53
CA ALA A 92 23.13 4.02 -35.07
C ALA A 92 21.76 3.56 -34.53
N LEU A 93 21.35 4.05 -33.36
CA LEU A 93 20.06 3.78 -32.75
C LEU A 93 18.99 4.82 -33.12
N ASP A 94 19.33 5.92 -33.79
CA ASP A 94 18.35 6.93 -34.22
C ASP A 94 17.79 6.56 -35.60
N TRP A 95 16.67 5.82 -35.59
CA TRP A 95 16.08 5.19 -36.78
C TRP A 95 15.03 6.04 -37.48
N ARG A 96 14.16 6.69 -36.70
CA ARG A 96 13.07 7.54 -37.19
C ARG A 96 12.91 8.78 -36.31
N SER A 97 12.97 9.96 -36.93
CA SER A 97 12.72 11.21 -36.22
C SER A 97 11.25 11.32 -35.83
N PRO A 98 10.92 11.76 -34.60
CA PRO A 98 9.54 12.12 -34.26
C PRO A 98 8.96 13.23 -35.14
N THR A 99 9.80 14.03 -35.81
CA THR A 99 9.37 15.12 -36.70
C THR A 99 9.05 14.67 -38.12
N SER A 100 9.31 13.40 -38.47
CA SER A 100 9.08 12.90 -39.83
C SER A 100 7.64 12.45 -40.09
N ASP A 101 6.74 12.59 -39.10
CA ASP A 101 5.34 12.11 -39.14
C ASP A 101 5.21 10.69 -39.73
N SER A 102 6.20 9.84 -39.43
CA SER A 102 6.33 8.50 -40.03
C SER A 102 5.40 7.45 -39.43
N ASP A 103 4.65 7.80 -38.37
CA ASP A 103 3.81 6.89 -37.56
C ASP A 103 4.56 5.66 -37.01
N SER A 104 5.90 5.76 -36.90
CA SER A 104 6.74 4.66 -36.45
C SER A 104 6.44 4.31 -34.99
N PRO A 105 6.20 3.03 -34.64
CA PRO A 105 5.83 2.65 -33.28
C PRO A 105 7.02 2.82 -32.31
N MET A 106 6.76 2.88 -31.01
CA MET A 106 7.81 2.67 -30.01
C MET A 106 8.48 1.29 -30.26
N PRO A 107 9.74 1.04 -29.88
CA PRO A 107 10.73 2.04 -29.53
C PRO A 107 11.39 2.69 -30.76
N ALA A 108 10.92 2.40 -31.98
CA ALA A 108 11.54 2.87 -33.21
C ALA A 108 11.51 4.40 -33.38
N SER A 109 10.53 5.06 -32.78
CA SER A 109 10.52 6.51 -32.55
C SER A 109 10.70 6.82 -31.05
N GLY A 110 11.02 8.07 -30.71
CA GLY A 110 11.18 8.55 -29.33
C GLY A 110 12.62 8.96 -29.00
N GLN A 111 12.93 9.20 -27.72
CA GLN A 111 14.26 9.63 -27.26
C GLN A 111 15.04 8.51 -26.55
N GLU A 112 14.38 7.43 -26.15
CA GLU A 112 15.01 6.34 -25.40
C GLU A 112 15.79 5.39 -26.31
N LYS A 113 17.11 5.29 -26.09
CA LYS A 113 18.01 4.40 -26.83
C LYS A 113 17.99 2.94 -26.33
N GLY A 114 17.66 2.71 -25.06
CA GLY A 114 17.70 1.38 -24.43
C GLY A 114 16.80 0.33 -25.12
N PRO A 115 15.50 0.59 -25.27
CA PRO A 115 14.59 -0.32 -25.97
C PRO A 115 14.97 -0.58 -27.43
N ARG A 116 15.51 0.43 -28.15
CA ARG A 116 16.03 0.24 -29.51
C ARG A 116 17.27 -0.63 -29.55
N LEU A 117 18.17 -0.48 -28.59
CA LEU A 117 19.34 -1.34 -28.47
C LEU A 117 18.96 -2.80 -28.25
N GLU A 118 17.94 -3.08 -27.42
CA GLU A 118 17.43 -4.45 -27.24
C GLU A 118 16.77 -5.00 -28.52
N ALA A 119 16.02 -4.17 -29.24
CA ALA A 119 15.46 -4.55 -30.55
C ALA A 119 16.57 -4.82 -31.58
N LEU A 120 17.59 -3.96 -31.67
CA LEU A 120 18.76 -4.14 -32.54
C LEU A 120 19.50 -5.44 -32.22
N ARG A 121 19.75 -5.71 -30.93
CA ARG A 121 20.39 -6.95 -30.50
C ARG A 121 19.56 -8.17 -30.88
N SER A 122 18.22 -8.05 -30.85
CA SER A 122 17.31 -9.10 -31.30
C SER A 122 17.40 -9.31 -32.81
N PHE A 123 17.46 -8.24 -33.61
CA PHE A 123 17.62 -8.33 -35.06
C PHE A 123 18.99 -8.92 -35.46
N LEU A 124 20.06 -8.57 -34.74
CA LEU A 124 21.42 -9.04 -35.00
C LEU A 124 21.76 -10.41 -34.38
N MET A 125 20.79 -11.11 -33.77
CA MET A 125 21.05 -12.35 -33.02
C MET A 125 22.02 -12.21 -31.84
N ALA A 126 22.21 -10.99 -31.33
CA ALA A 126 23.03 -10.65 -30.16
C ALA A 126 22.27 -10.73 -28.82
N ILE A 127 21.10 -11.35 -28.81
CA ILE A 127 20.37 -11.73 -27.61
C ILE A 127 19.64 -13.05 -27.87
N THR A 128 19.65 -13.91 -26.86
CA THR A 128 18.97 -15.21 -26.87
C THR A 128 17.79 -15.21 -25.88
N PRO A 129 16.78 -16.06 -26.08
CA PRO A 129 15.67 -16.18 -25.13
C PRO A 129 16.15 -16.61 -23.73
N GLU A 130 17.19 -17.46 -23.70
CA GLU A 130 17.83 -17.89 -22.45
C GLU A 130 18.44 -16.71 -21.69
N GLU A 131 19.17 -15.81 -22.36
CA GLU A 131 19.73 -14.62 -21.74
C GLU A 131 18.63 -13.70 -21.17
N GLN A 132 17.56 -13.48 -21.94
CA GLN A 132 16.44 -12.65 -21.52
C GLN A 132 15.75 -13.25 -20.28
N ALA A 133 15.55 -14.57 -20.25
CA ALA A 133 15.02 -15.29 -19.10
C ALA A 133 15.94 -15.17 -17.88
N THR A 134 17.26 -15.37 -18.06
CA THR A 134 18.25 -15.21 -16.98
C THR A 134 18.26 -13.79 -16.42
N ARG A 135 18.14 -12.75 -17.25
CA ARG A 135 18.03 -11.35 -16.79
C ARG A 135 16.77 -11.16 -15.93
N GLY A 136 15.64 -11.70 -16.37
CA GLY A 136 14.39 -11.68 -15.61
C GLY A 136 14.54 -12.36 -14.25
N GLU A 137 15.19 -13.51 -14.23
CA GLU A 137 15.46 -14.27 -13.00
C GLU A 137 16.41 -13.53 -12.05
N VAL A 138 17.48 -12.92 -12.55
CA VAL A 138 18.39 -12.10 -11.73
C VAL A 138 17.65 -10.92 -11.11
N ASN A 139 16.78 -10.24 -11.86
CA ASN A 139 15.97 -9.14 -11.33
C ASN A 139 15.02 -9.64 -10.24
N ARG A 140 14.32 -10.76 -10.49
CA ARG A 140 13.41 -11.38 -9.52
C ARG A 140 14.13 -11.79 -8.24
N LEU A 141 15.27 -12.48 -8.36
CA LEU A 141 16.09 -12.91 -7.21
C LEU A 141 16.66 -11.72 -6.44
N SER A 142 17.07 -10.66 -7.14
CA SER A 142 17.57 -9.42 -6.51
C SER A 142 16.48 -8.76 -5.67
N GLU A 143 15.25 -8.70 -6.17
CA GLU A 143 14.12 -8.14 -5.43
C GLU A 143 13.73 -9.01 -4.22
N VAL A 144 13.65 -10.34 -4.39
CA VAL A 144 13.40 -11.27 -3.28
C VAL A 144 14.49 -11.14 -2.20
N ARG A 145 15.76 -11.01 -2.60
CA ARG A 145 16.87 -10.79 -1.67
C ARG A 145 16.71 -9.46 -0.92
N ARG A 146 16.34 -8.38 -1.62
CA ARG A 146 16.13 -7.05 -1.02
C ARG A 146 15.06 -7.08 0.06
N VAL A 147 13.91 -7.70 -0.23
CA VAL A 147 12.80 -7.85 0.74
C VAL A 147 13.23 -8.69 1.93
N LEU A 148 13.87 -9.84 1.70
CA LEU A 148 14.32 -10.71 2.78
C LEU A 148 15.35 -10.04 3.71
N ASP A 149 16.28 -9.25 3.15
CA ASP A 149 17.27 -8.49 3.92
C ASP A 149 16.61 -7.47 4.85
N GLN A 150 15.58 -6.77 4.36
CA GLN A 150 14.76 -5.84 5.16
C GLN A 150 14.03 -6.55 6.30
N GLU A 151 13.40 -7.69 6.03
CA GLU A 151 12.71 -8.49 7.04
C GLU A 151 13.66 -9.03 8.12
N ILE A 152 14.86 -9.47 7.73
CA ILE A 152 15.92 -9.91 8.65
C ILE A 152 16.35 -8.75 9.57
N GLY A 153 16.46 -7.54 9.02
CA GLY A 153 16.76 -6.33 9.79
C GLY A 153 15.67 -6.02 10.81
N HIS A 154 14.40 -6.07 10.41
CA HIS A 154 13.26 -5.84 11.30
C HIS A 154 13.18 -6.88 12.42
N ARG A 155 13.29 -8.16 12.07
CA ARG A 155 13.27 -9.27 13.04
C ARG A 155 14.41 -9.20 14.04
N ARG A 156 15.63 -8.82 13.60
CA ARG A 156 16.77 -8.61 14.50
C ARG A 156 16.46 -7.54 15.56
N TRP A 157 15.88 -6.42 15.15
CA TRP A 157 15.48 -5.37 16.08
C TRP A 157 14.40 -5.82 17.07
N GLU A 158 13.41 -6.60 16.61
CA GLU A 158 12.36 -7.16 17.49
C GLU A 158 12.94 -8.16 18.50
N ILE A 159 13.89 -8.99 18.08
CA ILE A 159 14.61 -9.93 18.94
C ILE A 159 15.38 -9.17 20.03
N GLU A 160 16.21 -8.18 19.65
CA GLU A 160 17.00 -7.38 20.60
C GLU A 160 16.12 -6.69 21.65
N ARG A 161 14.99 -6.10 21.20
CA ARG A 161 14.04 -5.43 22.09
C ARG A 161 13.35 -6.40 23.04
N THR A 162 12.92 -7.57 22.53
CA THR A 162 12.23 -8.58 23.32
C THR A 162 13.19 -9.22 24.32
N GLN A 163 14.42 -9.50 23.90
CA GLN A 163 15.50 -9.98 24.76
C GLN A 163 15.77 -9.00 25.91
N ALA A 164 15.94 -7.70 25.63
CA ALA A 164 16.17 -6.69 26.66
C ALA A 164 15.01 -6.65 27.68
N ARG A 165 13.76 -6.66 27.20
CA ARG A 165 12.57 -6.70 28.08
C ARG A 165 12.53 -7.95 28.96
N LEU A 166 12.88 -9.10 28.41
CA LEU A 166 12.90 -10.37 29.13
C LEU A 166 14.03 -10.44 30.16
N VAL A 167 15.22 -9.88 29.85
CA VAL A 167 16.32 -9.79 30.83
C VAL A 167 15.89 -9.00 32.06
N THR A 168 15.25 -7.84 31.87
CA THR A 168 14.69 -7.05 32.98
C THR A 168 13.55 -7.79 33.68
N GLY A 169 12.57 -8.32 32.94
CA GLY A 169 11.38 -8.94 33.52
C GLY A 169 11.63 -10.26 34.26
N LEU A 170 12.72 -10.95 33.94
CA LEU A 170 13.16 -12.19 34.59
C LEU A 170 14.25 -11.97 35.65
N ASP A 171 14.56 -10.72 36.00
CA ASP A 171 15.58 -10.34 36.98
C ASP A 171 16.97 -10.93 36.66
N LEU A 172 17.34 -10.96 35.37
CA LEU A 172 18.60 -11.49 34.86
C LEU A 172 19.69 -10.40 34.68
N GLU A 173 19.40 -9.15 35.07
CA GLU A 173 20.32 -8.02 34.96
C GLU A 173 21.57 -8.23 35.82
N GLY A 174 22.74 -7.83 35.29
CA GLY A 174 24.03 -7.94 35.98
C GLY A 174 24.60 -9.36 36.08
N GLN A 175 23.92 -10.37 35.50
CA GLN A 175 24.42 -11.74 35.43
C GLN A 175 25.28 -11.96 34.17
N SER A 176 26.20 -12.91 34.23
CA SER A 176 26.90 -13.39 33.02
C SER A 176 25.95 -14.28 32.22
N LEU A 177 25.42 -13.74 31.12
CA LEU A 177 24.44 -14.41 30.27
C LEU A 177 25.11 -15.00 29.02
N PRO A 178 24.76 -16.24 28.62
CA PRO A 178 25.24 -16.82 27.37
C PRO A 178 24.63 -16.11 26.15
N GLU A 179 25.22 -16.31 24.97
CA GLU A 179 24.62 -15.86 23.71
C GLU A 179 23.44 -16.75 23.28
N MET A 180 22.64 -16.25 22.35
CA MET A 180 21.57 -17.03 21.72
C MET A 180 22.17 -18.21 20.92
N PRO A 181 21.53 -19.39 20.90
CA PRO A 181 20.21 -19.71 21.44
C PRO A 181 20.18 -20.11 22.93
N LEU A 182 21.34 -20.37 23.56
CA LEU A 182 21.42 -20.86 24.95
C LEU A 182 20.77 -19.92 25.97
N LEU A 183 20.72 -18.63 25.67
CA LEU A 183 20.02 -17.64 26.48
C LEU A 183 18.51 -17.95 26.60
N ILE A 184 17.87 -18.46 25.54
CA ILE A 184 16.44 -18.85 25.58
C ILE A 184 16.21 -19.91 26.65
N ASP A 185 17.09 -20.91 26.76
CA ASP A 185 16.95 -21.97 27.76
C ASP A 185 17.17 -21.47 29.19
N VAL A 186 18.02 -20.45 29.38
CA VAL A 186 18.16 -19.75 30.67
C VAL A 186 16.87 -19.00 30.99
N MET A 187 16.34 -18.24 30.03
CA MET A 187 15.09 -17.48 30.20
C MET A 187 13.89 -18.39 30.45
N ARG A 188 13.77 -19.51 29.74
CA ARG A 188 12.70 -20.51 29.91
C ARG A 188 12.71 -21.12 31.32
N ARG A 189 13.90 -21.43 31.84
CA ARG A 189 14.07 -21.90 33.22
C ARG A 189 13.67 -20.83 34.25
N SER A 190 14.12 -19.59 34.06
CA SER A 190 13.76 -18.48 34.96
C SER A 190 12.25 -18.20 34.94
N ALA A 191 11.64 -18.13 33.75
CA ALA A 191 10.21 -17.92 33.59
C ALA A 191 9.39 -19.05 34.23
N SER A 192 9.80 -20.31 34.05
CA SER A 192 9.16 -21.47 34.67
C SER A 192 9.27 -21.44 36.20
N ALA A 193 10.43 -21.06 36.74
CA ALA A 193 10.62 -20.89 38.18
C ALA A 193 9.73 -19.76 38.75
N ARG A 194 9.61 -18.64 38.03
CA ARG A 194 8.74 -17.51 38.42
C ARG A 194 7.27 -17.90 38.40
N LEU A 195 6.81 -18.61 37.37
CA LEU A 195 5.44 -19.12 37.29
C LEU A 195 5.14 -20.16 38.36
N ALA A 196 6.10 -21.05 38.66
CA ALA A 196 5.96 -22.02 39.75
C ALA A 196 5.88 -21.31 41.11
N SER A 197 6.66 -20.24 41.32
CA SER A 197 6.58 -19.40 42.52
C SER A 197 5.23 -18.70 42.62
N ALA A 198 4.72 -18.12 41.53
CA ALA A 198 3.41 -17.48 41.48
C ALA A 198 2.25 -18.47 41.73
N SER A 199 2.38 -19.70 41.25
CA SER A 199 1.39 -20.78 41.47
C SER A 199 1.38 -21.35 42.88
N LYS A 200 2.47 -21.18 43.66
CA LYS A 200 2.54 -21.60 45.07
C LYS A 200 1.82 -20.63 46.00
N VAL A 201 1.44 -19.45 45.52
CA VAL A 201 0.62 -18.55 46.31
C VAL A 201 -0.76 -19.18 46.44
N PRO A 202 -1.26 -19.47 47.65
CA PRO A 202 -2.55 -20.14 47.83
C PRO A 202 -3.64 -19.38 47.07
N THR A 203 -4.40 -20.12 46.25
CA THR A 203 -5.66 -19.63 45.70
C THR A 203 -6.51 -19.19 46.88
N GLY A 204 -6.80 -17.90 46.98
CA GLY A 204 -7.72 -17.40 47.99
C GLY A 204 -9.00 -18.21 47.87
N ASP A 205 -9.41 -18.82 48.98
CA ASP A 205 -10.55 -19.73 48.97
C ASP A 205 -11.77 -18.91 48.51
N ASP A 206 -12.30 -19.21 47.32
CA ASP A 206 -13.48 -18.49 46.81
C ASP A 206 -14.64 -18.63 47.82
N ALA A 207 -14.61 -19.67 48.65
CA ALA A 207 -15.50 -19.85 49.79
C ALA A 207 -15.30 -18.79 50.90
N GLU A 208 -14.05 -18.39 51.20
CA GLU A 208 -13.74 -17.34 52.17
C GLU A 208 -14.25 -15.97 51.69
N LEU A 209 -14.06 -15.65 50.40
CA LEU A 209 -14.59 -14.41 49.81
C LEU A 209 -16.12 -14.41 49.76
N ALA A 210 -16.74 -15.55 49.42
CA ALA A 210 -18.20 -15.70 49.43
C ALA A 210 -18.76 -15.49 50.85
N ALA A 211 -18.16 -16.13 51.86
CA ALA A 211 -18.55 -15.98 53.26
C ALA A 211 -18.36 -14.52 53.75
N ALA A 212 -17.26 -13.87 53.41
CA ALA A 212 -17.02 -12.47 53.76
C ALA A 212 -18.04 -11.52 53.13
N ARG A 213 -18.47 -11.77 51.88
CA ARG A 213 -19.51 -11.00 51.18
C ARG A 213 -20.88 -11.19 51.83
N GLU A 214 -21.22 -12.42 52.20
CA GLU A 214 -22.47 -12.73 52.91
C GLU A 214 -22.51 -12.04 54.28
N GLN A 215 -21.40 -12.08 55.03
CA GLN A 215 -21.29 -11.39 56.32
C GLN A 215 -21.42 -9.86 56.19
N ARG A 216 -20.86 -9.27 55.13
CA ARG A 216 -21.01 -7.84 54.82
C ARG A 216 -22.47 -7.48 54.52
N GLU A 217 -23.17 -8.31 53.75
CA GLU A 217 -24.58 -8.07 53.40
C GLU A 217 -25.47 -8.20 54.65
N ALA A 218 -25.22 -9.19 55.49
CA ALA A 218 -25.91 -9.33 56.78
C ALA A 218 -25.69 -8.11 57.69
N ALA A 219 -24.45 -7.64 57.83
CA ALA A 219 -24.12 -6.45 58.62
C ALA A 219 -24.75 -5.18 58.06
N ARG A 220 -24.82 -5.04 56.72
CA ARG A 220 -25.49 -3.94 56.04
C ARG A 220 -26.98 -3.92 56.32
N ASN A 221 -27.64 -5.07 56.19
CA ASN A 221 -29.08 -5.20 56.41
C ASN A 221 -29.45 -4.88 57.86
N GLU A 222 -28.66 -5.34 58.83
CA GLU A 222 -28.89 -5.04 60.24
C GLU A 222 -28.69 -3.55 60.56
N TRP A 223 -27.63 -2.93 60.03
CA TRP A 223 -27.43 -1.49 60.17
C TRP A 223 -28.58 -0.69 59.53
N ALA A 224 -29.00 -1.05 58.31
CA ALA A 224 -30.10 -0.40 57.62
C ALA A 224 -31.44 -0.56 58.34
N ARG A 225 -31.70 -1.72 58.95
CA ARG A 225 -32.89 -1.98 59.77
C ARG A 225 -32.95 -1.05 60.98
N LEU A 226 -31.89 -1.01 61.78
CA LEU A 226 -31.81 -0.17 62.98
C LEU A 226 -31.84 1.33 62.65
N GLU A 227 -31.19 1.74 61.56
CA GLU A 227 -31.23 3.11 61.07
C GLU A 227 -32.64 3.50 60.60
N GLY A 228 -33.34 2.58 59.91
CA GLY A 228 -34.74 2.73 59.51
C GLY A 228 -35.68 2.88 60.70
N GLU A 229 -35.49 2.09 61.76
CA GLU A 229 -36.24 2.20 63.02
C GLU A 229 -36.02 3.56 63.69
N ARG A 230 -34.77 4.06 63.74
CA ARG A 230 -34.47 5.39 64.27
C ARG A 230 -35.15 6.50 63.47
N ILE A 231 -35.12 6.42 62.14
CA ILE A 231 -35.79 7.39 61.26
C ILE A 231 -37.30 7.37 61.51
N ARG A 232 -37.91 6.17 61.61
CA ARG A 232 -39.34 6.01 61.91
C ARG A 232 -39.71 6.63 63.24
N ILE A 233 -39.00 6.31 64.32
CA ILE A 233 -39.26 6.88 65.66
C ILE A 233 -39.03 8.39 65.65
N GLY A 234 -37.95 8.85 65.01
CA GLY A 234 -37.65 10.28 64.86
C GLY A 234 -38.72 11.06 64.10
N ALA A 235 -39.45 10.42 63.18
CA ALA A 235 -40.59 11.03 62.49
C ALA A 235 -41.88 11.06 63.33
N LEU A 236 -42.06 10.08 64.24
CA LEU A 236 -43.22 10.01 65.13
C LEU A 236 -43.15 11.05 66.25
N ILE A 237 -41.97 11.29 66.84
CA ILE A 237 -41.80 12.21 67.97
C ILE A 237 -42.41 13.61 67.70
N PRO A 238 -42.12 14.31 66.58
CA PRO A 238 -42.70 15.63 66.31
C PRO A 238 -44.22 15.62 66.05
N ALA A 239 -44.79 14.49 65.63
CA ALA A 239 -46.24 14.36 65.42
C ALA A 239 -46.96 14.18 66.78
N GLU A 240 -46.40 13.35 67.66
CA GLU A 240 -46.90 13.16 69.02
C GLU A 240 -46.70 14.42 69.89
N GLU A 241 -45.58 15.13 69.73
CA GLU A 241 -45.33 16.41 70.41
C GLU A 241 -46.32 17.51 70.00
N ARG A 242 -46.69 17.58 68.72
CA ARG A 242 -47.75 18.50 68.24
C ARG A 242 -49.10 18.17 68.86
N THR A 243 -49.43 16.89 68.96
CA THR A 243 -50.65 16.42 69.62
C THR A 243 -50.65 16.77 71.10
N LEU A 244 -49.54 16.55 71.79
CA LEU A 244 -49.36 16.93 73.20
C LEU A 244 -49.49 18.45 73.41
N ALA A 245 -48.90 19.26 72.53
CA ALA A 245 -49.00 20.72 72.59
C ALA A 245 -50.44 21.21 72.39
N MET A 246 -51.19 20.60 71.47
CA MET A 246 -52.61 20.91 71.26
C MET A 246 -53.45 20.60 72.50
N ILE A 247 -53.30 19.39 73.07
CA ILE A 247 -54.00 19.00 74.31
C ILE A 247 -53.65 19.95 75.45
N ARG A 248 -52.36 20.28 75.61
CA ARG A 248 -51.88 21.22 76.63
C ARG A 248 -52.50 22.61 76.47
N GLY A 249 -52.69 23.07 75.24
CA GLY A 249 -53.34 24.37 74.93
C GLY A 249 -54.82 24.42 75.30
N GLU A 250 -55.53 23.29 75.26
CA GLU A 250 -56.96 23.21 75.61
C GLU A 250 -57.22 23.15 77.12
N LEU A 251 -56.25 22.65 77.91
CA LEU A 251 -56.39 22.50 79.36
C LEU A 251 -56.74 23.84 80.06
N PRO A 252 -56.03 24.96 79.88
CA PRO A 252 -56.38 26.22 80.56
C PRO A 252 -57.84 26.64 80.38
N GLY A 253 -58.39 26.51 79.16
CA GLY A 253 -59.79 26.82 78.88
C GLY A 253 -60.77 25.87 79.59
N LEU A 254 -60.50 24.56 79.56
CA LEU A 254 -61.32 23.56 80.26
C LEU A 254 -61.23 23.69 81.79
N SER A 255 -60.07 24.07 82.33
CA SER A 255 -59.87 24.38 83.75
C SER A 255 -60.74 25.57 84.17
N TYR A 256 -60.71 26.64 83.36
CA TYR A 256 -61.55 27.81 83.58
C TYR A 256 -63.03 27.44 83.55
N SER A 257 -63.51 26.76 82.49
CA SER A 257 -64.91 26.33 82.38
C SER A 257 -65.35 25.39 83.51
N LYS A 258 -64.45 24.57 84.05
CA LYS A 258 -64.73 23.74 85.23
C LYS A 258 -64.93 24.60 86.48
N VAL A 259 -63.99 25.50 86.78
CA VAL A 259 -64.06 26.40 87.95
C VAL A 259 -65.29 27.31 87.86
N GLU A 260 -65.58 27.83 86.67
CA GLU A 260 -66.77 28.66 86.40
C GLU A 260 -68.07 27.86 86.59
N ALA A 261 -68.11 26.58 86.18
CA ALA A 261 -69.29 25.74 86.39
C ALA A 261 -69.46 25.26 87.84
N GLU A 262 -68.36 25.09 88.60
CA GLU A 262 -68.38 24.73 90.03
C GLU A 262 -68.80 25.90 90.93
N SER A 263 -68.59 27.14 90.50
CA SER A 263 -69.00 28.36 91.22
C SER A 263 -69.59 29.39 90.24
N PRO A 264 -70.79 29.12 89.68
CA PRO A 264 -71.35 29.98 88.65
C PRO A 264 -71.79 31.31 89.25
N ILE A 265 -71.34 32.40 88.65
CA ILE A 265 -71.72 33.76 89.02
C ILE A 265 -72.86 34.19 88.09
N CYS A 266 -73.90 34.82 88.66
CA CYS A 266 -74.99 35.38 87.89
C CYS A 266 -74.48 36.47 86.93
N PRO A 267 -74.64 36.34 85.60
CA PRO A 267 -74.11 37.33 84.64
C PRO A 267 -74.87 38.67 84.67
N ILE A 268 -76.03 38.72 85.32
CA ILE A 268 -76.84 39.94 85.47
C ILE A 268 -76.52 40.64 86.79
N CYS A 269 -76.29 39.86 87.84
CA CYS A 269 -76.29 40.33 89.21
C CYS A 269 -74.94 40.18 89.93
N GLU A 270 -73.93 39.61 89.25
CA GLU A 270 -72.53 39.49 89.67
C GLU A 270 -72.32 38.86 91.07
N VAL A 271 -73.30 38.10 91.56
CA VAL A 271 -73.25 37.34 92.82
C VAL A 271 -73.28 35.83 92.55
N PRO A 272 -72.71 34.98 93.44
CA PRO A 272 -72.79 33.53 93.32
C PRO A 272 -74.25 33.06 93.18
N ILE A 273 -74.53 32.15 92.24
CA ILE A 273 -75.90 31.67 91.96
C ILE A 273 -76.56 31.08 93.21
N ASP A 274 -75.80 30.46 94.12
CA ASP A 274 -76.31 29.95 95.40
C ASP A 274 -77.01 31.05 96.23
N ARG A 275 -76.47 32.28 96.19
CA ARG A 275 -77.05 33.46 96.83
C ARG A 275 -78.24 34.01 96.04
N ALA A 276 -78.18 33.98 94.71
CA ALA A 276 -79.28 34.41 93.83
C ALA A 276 -80.51 33.49 93.88
N LEU A 277 -80.32 32.18 94.12
CA LEU A 277 -81.39 31.20 94.35
C LEU A 277 -82.00 31.38 95.75
N ALA A 278 -81.18 31.64 96.78
CA ALA A 278 -81.64 31.87 98.15
C ALA A 278 -82.42 33.19 98.32
N GLU A 279 -82.06 34.24 97.57
CA GLU A 279 -82.67 35.58 97.64
C GLU A 279 -83.73 35.83 96.53
N GLY A 280 -84.00 34.85 95.65
CA GLY A 280 -85.16 34.85 94.72
C GLY A 280 -84.96 35.60 93.39
N CYS A 281 -83.97 35.21 92.58
CA CYS A 281 -83.71 35.78 91.26
C CYS A 281 -84.74 35.36 90.19
N LYS A 282 -85.37 36.33 89.51
CA LYS A 282 -86.46 36.12 88.51
C LYS A 282 -86.03 36.23 87.04
N LEU A 283 -84.73 36.24 86.73
CA LEU A 283 -84.22 36.62 85.39
C LEU A 283 -83.35 35.58 84.67
N SER A 284 -82.87 34.51 85.32
CA SER A 284 -81.99 33.52 84.65
C SER A 284 -82.40 32.07 84.95
N HIS A 285 -82.44 31.23 83.90
CA HIS A 285 -82.82 29.81 83.93
C HIS A 285 -81.76 28.89 83.30
N LYS A 286 -80.55 29.41 83.01
CA LYS A 286 -79.45 28.64 82.43
C LYS A 286 -78.33 28.49 83.46
N ILE A 287 -78.15 27.28 84.00
CA ILE A 287 -77.07 26.92 84.91
C ILE A 287 -76.11 25.96 84.16
N PRO A 288 -74.78 26.18 84.21
CA PRO A 288 -73.82 25.24 83.63
C PRO A 288 -73.87 23.86 84.28
N ASP A 289 -73.71 22.79 83.49
CA ASP A 289 -73.59 21.42 84.00
C ASP A 289 -72.16 21.16 84.52
N ALA A 290 -72.00 21.26 85.84
CA ALA A 290 -70.73 21.09 86.53
C ALA A 290 -70.13 19.69 86.35
N ASP A 291 -70.96 18.64 86.35
CA ASP A 291 -70.50 17.26 86.23
C ASP A 291 -69.97 16.99 84.82
N ALA A 292 -70.65 17.50 83.78
CA ALA A 292 -70.18 17.41 82.40
C ALA A 292 -68.87 18.19 82.16
N CYS A 293 -68.66 19.34 82.82
CA CYS A 293 -67.38 20.08 82.76
C CYS A 293 -66.25 19.34 83.49
N ARG A 294 -66.54 18.76 84.66
CA ARG A 294 -65.57 17.99 85.45
C ARG A 294 -65.13 16.71 84.75
N GLN A 295 -66.06 15.99 84.12
CA GLN A 295 -65.74 14.81 83.31
C GLN A 295 -64.87 15.16 82.11
N ARG A 296 -65.19 16.25 81.38
CA ARG A 296 -64.38 16.73 80.25
C ARG A 296 -62.96 17.11 80.66
N TRP A 297 -62.80 17.80 81.79
CA TRP A 297 -61.49 18.13 82.35
C TRP A 297 -60.69 16.88 82.71
N ASN A 298 -61.28 15.95 83.48
CA ASN A 298 -60.61 14.72 83.90
C ASN A 298 -60.20 13.85 82.71
N GLN A 299 -61.08 13.71 81.71
CA GLN A 299 -60.79 12.97 80.48
C GLN A 299 -59.63 13.62 79.72
N ARG A 300 -59.64 14.94 79.56
CA ARG A 300 -58.59 15.63 78.81
C ARG A 300 -57.24 15.64 79.55
N GLN A 301 -57.27 15.65 80.87
CA GLN A 301 -56.09 15.50 81.71
C GLN A 301 -55.49 14.09 81.60
N ALA A 302 -56.33 13.05 81.58
CA ALA A 302 -55.89 11.69 81.31
C ALA A 302 -55.30 11.54 79.88
N ASP A 303 -55.91 12.18 78.87
CA ASP A 303 -55.37 12.21 77.51
C ASP A 303 -54.00 12.90 77.47
N HIS A 304 -53.81 14.02 78.19
CA HIS A 304 -52.53 14.71 78.29
C HIS A 304 -51.44 13.81 78.87
N ASP A 305 -51.72 13.15 79.98
CA ASP A 305 -50.73 12.31 80.66
C ASP A 305 -50.39 11.06 79.83
N ALA A 306 -51.38 10.47 79.16
CA ALA A 306 -51.18 9.37 78.22
C ALA A 306 -50.30 9.79 77.03
N GLN A 307 -50.51 10.98 76.47
CA GLN A 307 -49.73 11.49 75.35
C GLN A 307 -48.32 11.95 75.76
N ALA A 308 -48.18 12.56 76.94
CA ALA A 308 -46.88 12.91 77.51
C ALA A 308 -46.02 11.66 77.72
N LYS A 309 -46.63 10.58 78.22
CA LYS A 309 -45.96 9.29 78.38
C LYS A 309 -45.52 8.69 77.04
N ARG A 310 -46.35 8.74 75.99
CA ARG A 310 -45.99 8.26 74.64
C ARG A 310 -44.77 8.98 74.05
N VAL A 311 -44.71 10.31 74.19
CA VAL A 311 -43.55 11.09 73.72
C VAL A 311 -42.28 10.70 74.48
N GLU A 312 -42.38 10.52 75.80
CA GLU A 312 -41.25 10.10 76.63
C GLU A 312 -40.77 8.68 76.28
N ASP A 313 -41.70 7.73 76.12
CA ASP A 313 -41.40 6.35 75.72
C ASP A 313 -40.68 6.32 74.34
N LEU A 314 -41.14 7.09 73.35
CA LEU A 314 -40.49 7.20 72.04
C LEU A 314 -39.09 7.82 72.11
N ARG A 315 -38.86 8.81 72.99
CA ARG A 315 -37.54 9.42 73.20
C ARG A 315 -36.56 8.45 73.87
N GLN A 316 -37.05 7.67 74.82
CA GLN A 316 -36.26 6.61 75.46
C GLN A 316 -35.90 5.51 74.47
N GLU A 317 -36.86 5.07 73.64
CA GLU A 317 -36.63 4.08 72.58
C GLU A 317 -35.58 4.58 71.57
N GLN A 318 -35.70 5.84 71.13
CA GLN A 318 -34.70 6.47 70.24
C GLN A 318 -33.31 6.49 70.87
N THR A 319 -33.20 6.82 72.15
CA THR A 319 -31.92 6.88 72.87
C THR A 319 -31.29 5.49 73.03
N GLN A 320 -32.10 4.47 73.30
CA GLN A 320 -31.66 3.08 73.44
C GLN A 320 -31.20 2.45 72.11
N LEU A 321 -31.70 2.93 70.97
CA LEU A 321 -31.29 2.46 69.64
C LEU A 321 -29.93 3.01 69.20
N LEU A 322 -29.50 4.17 69.69
CA LEU A 322 -28.25 4.82 69.25
C LEU A 322 -26.99 3.95 69.45
N PRO A 323 -26.75 3.30 70.62
CA PRO A 323 -25.62 2.39 70.80
C PRO A 323 -25.67 1.16 69.88
N GLN A 324 -26.88 0.66 69.58
CA GLN A 324 -27.07 -0.50 68.71
C GLN A 324 -26.71 -0.16 67.26
N ILE A 325 -27.12 1.01 66.78
CA ILE A 325 -26.75 1.54 65.46
C ILE A 325 -25.24 1.73 65.35
N ALA A 326 -24.60 2.30 66.37
CA ALA A 326 -23.15 2.51 66.38
C ALA A 326 -22.39 1.17 66.28
N LEU A 327 -22.84 0.15 67.02
CA LEU A 327 -22.24 -1.19 66.96
C LEU A 327 -22.49 -1.87 65.60
N ALA A 328 -23.70 -1.77 65.06
CA ALA A 328 -24.05 -2.32 63.76
C ALA A 328 -23.24 -1.67 62.62
N LYS A 329 -23.08 -0.34 62.67
CA LYS A 329 -22.22 0.41 61.74
C LYS A 329 -20.77 -0.01 61.84
N GLN A 330 -20.21 -0.13 63.05
CA GLN A 330 -18.84 -0.60 63.23
C GLN A 330 -18.63 -2.02 62.66
N ARG A 331 -19.60 -2.91 62.83
CA ARG A 331 -19.56 -4.26 62.23
C ARG A 331 -19.59 -4.20 60.70
N PHE A 332 -20.46 -3.37 60.13
CA PHE A 332 -20.52 -3.16 58.68
C PHE A 332 -19.19 -2.63 58.13
N ASP A 333 -18.63 -1.58 58.74
CA ASP A 333 -17.35 -0.97 58.32
C ASP A 333 -16.21 -2.02 58.36
N ARG A 334 -16.13 -2.82 59.43
CA ARG A 334 -15.15 -3.93 59.52
C ARG A 334 -15.32 -4.98 58.43
N SER A 335 -16.57 -5.34 58.10
CA SER A 335 -16.85 -6.30 57.03
C SER A 335 -16.51 -5.72 55.64
N VAL A 336 -16.66 -4.42 55.42
CA VAL A 336 -16.21 -3.73 54.20
C VAL A 336 -14.69 -3.79 54.07
N ASP A 337 -13.96 -3.46 55.13
CA ASP A 337 -12.49 -3.52 55.13
C ASP A 337 -11.98 -4.96 54.89
N HIS A 338 -12.63 -5.95 55.51
CA HIS A 338 -12.29 -7.35 55.36
C HIS A 338 -12.44 -7.84 53.91
N VAL A 339 -13.58 -7.57 53.27
CA VAL A 339 -13.82 -7.91 51.85
C VAL A 339 -12.80 -7.21 50.95
N THR A 340 -12.57 -5.91 51.16
CA THR A 340 -11.64 -5.11 50.36
C THR A 340 -10.20 -5.66 50.44
N ASN A 341 -9.76 -6.10 51.62
CA ASN A 341 -8.43 -6.67 51.81
C ASN A 341 -8.28 -8.04 51.11
N ILE A 342 -9.31 -8.89 51.17
CA ILE A 342 -9.32 -10.18 50.46
C ILE A 342 -9.28 -9.95 48.93
N GLU A 343 -10.06 -9.01 48.42
CA GLU A 343 -10.10 -8.66 47.00
C GLU A 343 -8.75 -8.09 46.51
N LYS A 344 -8.15 -7.12 47.23
CA LYS A 344 -6.82 -6.61 46.90
C LYS A 344 -5.74 -7.70 46.89
N ALA A 345 -5.78 -8.61 47.87
CA ALA A 345 -4.84 -9.73 47.92
C ALA A 345 -5.07 -10.69 46.73
N ARG A 346 -6.32 -10.96 46.36
CA ARG A 346 -6.67 -11.75 45.15
C ARG A 346 -6.14 -11.09 43.89
N ASP A 347 -6.41 -9.81 43.67
CA ASP A 347 -6.00 -9.09 42.46
C ASP A 347 -4.46 -9.01 42.33
N ALA A 348 -3.75 -8.77 43.45
CA ALA A 348 -2.29 -8.78 43.48
C ALA A 348 -1.72 -10.16 43.10
N ARG A 349 -2.34 -11.26 43.57
CA ARG A 349 -1.97 -12.63 43.17
C ARG A 349 -2.21 -12.88 41.69
N GLU A 350 -3.42 -12.55 41.22
CA GLU A 350 -3.83 -12.75 39.83
C GLU A 350 -2.93 -11.98 38.86
N SER A 351 -2.61 -10.71 39.16
CA SER A 351 -1.64 -9.92 38.39
C SER A 351 -0.22 -10.52 38.40
N THR A 352 0.22 -11.09 39.53
CA THR A 352 1.54 -11.74 39.63
C THR A 352 1.59 -13.00 38.77
N TRP A 353 0.53 -13.81 38.80
CA TRP A 353 0.41 -15.01 37.98
C TRP A 353 0.35 -14.68 36.49
N TYR A 354 -0.51 -13.74 36.07
CA TYR A 354 -0.58 -13.30 34.68
C TYR A 354 0.74 -12.68 34.20
N GLY A 355 1.40 -11.89 35.04
CA GLY A 355 2.72 -11.33 34.74
C GLY A 355 3.76 -12.42 34.51
N ALA A 356 3.82 -13.43 35.38
CA ALA A 356 4.73 -14.57 35.22
C ALA A 356 4.40 -15.41 33.98
N ARG A 357 3.11 -15.63 33.70
CA ARG A 357 2.67 -16.36 32.50
C ARG A 357 3.01 -15.63 31.22
N ARG A 358 2.79 -14.31 31.17
CA ARG A 358 3.15 -13.46 30.04
C ARG A 358 4.65 -13.50 29.75
N LEU A 359 5.50 -13.49 30.79
CA LEU A 359 6.94 -13.63 30.61
C LEU A 359 7.31 -14.99 29.99
N GLN A 360 6.63 -16.06 30.38
CA GLN A 360 6.84 -17.38 29.76
C GLN A 360 6.43 -17.37 28.27
N ASP A 361 5.26 -16.83 27.95
CA ASP A 361 4.80 -16.76 26.56
C ASP A 361 5.71 -15.85 25.70
N ASP A 362 6.22 -14.75 26.26
CA ASP A 362 7.19 -13.87 25.60
C ASP A 362 8.53 -14.58 25.32
N VAL A 363 8.98 -15.50 26.18
CA VAL A 363 10.19 -16.31 25.94
C VAL A 363 9.99 -17.27 24.77
N GLU A 364 8.83 -17.93 24.67
CA GLU A 364 8.56 -18.81 23.53
C GLU A 364 8.42 -18.02 22.22
N ARG A 365 7.80 -16.83 22.25
CA ARG A 365 7.80 -15.94 21.09
C ARG A 365 9.21 -15.50 20.68
N LEU A 366 10.10 -15.23 21.64
CA LEU A 366 11.50 -14.93 21.35
C LEU A 366 12.19 -16.12 20.66
N ALA A 367 11.89 -17.34 21.09
CA ALA A 367 12.43 -18.56 20.47
C ALA A 367 11.97 -18.69 19.01
N GLU A 368 10.67 -18.53 18.74
CA GLU A 368 10.11 -18.57 17.38
C GLU A 368 10.70 -17.48 16.47
N LEU A 369 10.86 -16.26 16.99
CA LEU A 369 11.49 -15.16 16.27
C LEU A 369 12.95 -15.49 15.92
N PHE A 370 13.70 -16.07 16.85
CA PHE A 370 15.09 -16.45 16.64
C PHE A 370 15.24 -17.57 15.61
N GLU A 371 14.42 -18.63 15.68
CA GLU A 371 14.43 -19.70 14.68
C GLU A 371 14.10 -19.17 13.28
N THR A 372 13.10 -18.29 13.18
CA THR A 372 12.75 -17.63 11.91
C THR A 372 13.88 -16.73 11.41
N GLN A 373 14.62 -16.09 12.31
CA GLN A 373 15.80 -15.28 11.98
C GLN A 373 16.92 -16.13 11.38
N GLU A 374 17.26 -17.26 12.01
CA GLU A 374 18.29 -18.16 11.50
C GLU A 374 17.90 -18.77 10.14
N ALA A 375 16.64 -19.20 9.99
CA ALA A 375 16.11 -19.68 8.72
C ALA A 375 16.16 -18.60 7.63
N GLY A 376 15.83 -17.34 7.98
CA GLY A 376 15.93 -16.19 7.09
C GLY A 376 17.37 -15.93 6.63
N ILE A 377 18.33 -15.93 7.55
CA ILE A 377 19.76 -15.74 7.25
C ILE A 377 20.27 -16.85 6.34
N LYS A 378 19.89 -18.11 6.61
CA LYS A 378 20.25 -19.24 5.75
C LYS A 378 19.69 -19.06 4.33
N ARG A 379 18.41 -18.71 4.21
CA ARG A 379 17.77 -18.43 2.91
C ARG A 379 18.41 -17.26 2.19
N LEU A 380 18.86 -16.22 2.90
CA LEU A 380 19.57 -15.09 2.31
C LEU A 380 20.91 -15.52 1.70
N ARG A 381 21.66 -16.41 2.38
CA ARG A 381 22.90 -16.99 1.83
C ARG A 381 22.64 -17.83 0.59
N GLU A 382 21.63 -18.69 0.61
CA GLU A 382 21.22 -19.51 -0.53
C GLU A 382 20.75 -18.67 -1.73
N LEU A 383 20.04 -17.56 -1.47
CA LEU A 383 19.69 -16.60 -2.51
C LEU A 383 20.92 -15.89 -3.07
N GLY A 384 21.89 -15.55 -2.21
CA GLY A 384 23.16 -14.97 -2.62
C GLY A 384 23.93 -15.87 -3.58
N THR A 385 24.05 -17.17 -3.28
CA THR A 385 24.74 -18.12 -4.16
C THR A 385 24.01 -18.35 -5.48
N LYS A 386 22.67 -18.46 -5.46
CA LYS A 386 21.86 -18.55 -6.68
C LYS A 386 22.01 -17.30 -7.55
N LEU A 387 21.97 -16.12 -6.94
CA LEU A 387 22.10 -14.85 -7.65
C LEU A 387 23.48 -14.71 -8.29
N GLU A 388 24.54 -15.14 -7.62
CA GLU A 388 25.88 -15.16 -8.21
C GLU A 388 25.97 -16.14 -9.39
N THR A 389 25.38 -17.33 -9.25
CA THR A 389 25.32 -18.32 -10.35
C THR A 389 24.62 -17.76 -11.59
N GLU A 390 23.48 -17.09 -11.42
CA GLU A 390 22.77 -16.48 -12.56
C GLU A 390 23.52 -15.26 -13.12
N ARG A 391 24.27 -14.51 -12.30
CA ARG A 391 25.17 -13.43 -12.78
C ARG A 391 26.34 -13.96 -13.60
N ASP A 392 26.94 -15.06 -13.19
CA ASP A 392 28.00 -15.73 -13.95
C ASP A 392 27.49 -16.21 -15.30
N ARG A 393 26.25 -16.75 -15.34
CA ARG A 393 25.56 -17.08 -16.60
C ARG A 393 25.36 -15.85 -17.50
N LEU A 394 24.97 -14.71 -16.93
CA LEU A 394 24.93 -13.45 -17.68
C LEU A 394 26.31 -13.04 -18.22
N GLY A 395 27.39 -13.30 -17.47
CA GLY A 395 28.76 -13.12 -17.94
C GLY A 395 29.06 -13.93 -19.20
N ALA A 396 28.69 -15.22 -19.21
CA ALA A 396 28.88 -16.09 -20.37
C ALA A 396 28.09 -15.63 -21.61
N PHE A 397 26.91 -15.03 -21.44
CA PHE A 397 26.18 -14.43 -22.57
C PHE A 397 26.88 -13.21 -23.15
N ARG A 398 27.59 -12.41 -22.33
CA ARG A 398 28.37 -11.25 -22.83
C ARG A 398 29.51 -11.68 -23.75
N GLU A 399 30.18 -12.79 -23.46
CA GLU A 399 31.21 -13.34 -24.35
C GLU A 399 30.62 -13.78 -25.70
N LYS A 400 29.46 -14.45 -25.68
CA LYS A 400 28.74 -14.81 -26.92
C LYS A 400 28.35 -13.57 -27.73
N GLN A 401 27.93 -12.49 -27.07
CA GLN A 401 27.62 -11.21 -27.72
C GLN A 401 28.84 -10.55 -28.33
N ALA A 402 29.98 -10.59 -27.63
CA ALA A 402 31.24 -10.09 -28.17
C ALA A 402 31.60 -10.80 -29.48
N GLY A 403 31.27 -12.09 -29.63
CA GLY A 403 31.39 -12.81 -30.90
C GLY A 403 30.51 -12.24 -32.03
N VAL A 404 29.25 -11.89 -31.74
CA VAL A 404 28.34 -11.29 -32.73
C VAL A 404 28.83 -9.91 -33.18
N PHE A 405 29.20 -9.04 -32.24
CA PHE A 405 29.74 -7.72 -32.58
C PHE A 405 31.16 -7.77 -33.15
N GLY A 406 31.92 -8.83 -32.86
CA GLY A 406 33.17 -9.17 -33.52
C GLY A 406 32.96 -9.45 -35.01
N ARG A 407 32.01 -10.32 -35.36
CA ARG A 407 31.62 -10.59 -36.76
C ARG A 407 31.14 -9.33 -37.48
N MET A 408 30.33 -8.51 -36.81
CA MET A 408 29.92 -7.20 -37.35
C MET A 408 31.14 -6.31 -37.60
N SER A 409 32.10 -6.26 -36.67
CA SER A 409 33.34 -5.50 -36.82
C SER A 409 34.20 -5.99 -37.99
N GLU A 410 34.24 -7.30 -38.26
CA GLU A 410 34.93 -7.88 -39.42
C GLU A 410 34.36 -7.39 -40.75
N LYS A 411 33.07 -7.03 -40.81
CA LYS A 411 32.45 -6.41 -42.00
C LYS A 411 32.62 -4.89 -42.01
N PHE A 412 32.50 -4.27 -40.84
CA PHE A 412 32.58 -2.83 -40.67
C PHE A 412 33.96 -2.26 -41.00
N ASP A 413 35.03 -2.88 -40.52
CA ASP A 413 36.41 -2.38 -40.69
C ASP A 413 36.83 -2.25 -42.18
N PRO A 414 36.62 -3.26 -43.06
CA PRO A 414 36.87 -3.10 -44.49
C PRO A 414 36.04 -2.00 -45.17
N ILE A 415 34.76 -1.86 -44.78
CA ILE A 415 33.87 -0.81 -45.30
C ILE A 415 34.42 0.57 -44.92
N VAL A 416 34.80 0.77 -43.64
CA VAL A 416 35.41 2.00 -43.15
C VAL A 416 36.72 2.31 -43.88
N ARG A 417 37.61 1.32 -44.07
CA ARG A 417 38.86 1.51 -44.82
C ARG A 417 38.62 1.95 -46.25
N ARG A 418 37.58 1.43 -46.88
CA ARG A 418 37.22 1.83 -48.24
C ARG A 418 36.64 3.23 -48.28
N LEU A 419 35.72 3.56 -47.38
CA LEU A 419 35.06 4.87 -47.32
C LEU A 419 35.97 6.01 -46.87
N VAL A 420 36.90 5.77 -45.95
CA VAL A 420 37.73 6.82 -45.36
C VAL A 420 39.15 6.77 -45.93
N GLY A 421 39.83 5.63 -45.83
CA GLY A 421 41.16 5.40 -46.35
C GLY A 421 41.80 4.13 -45.75
N HIS A 422 42.80 3.58 -46.43
CA HIS A 422 43.39 2.28 -46.09
C HIS A 422 43.98 2.17 -44.67
N ASP A 423 44.46 3.27 -44.10
CA ASP A 423 45.03 3.33 -42.75
C ASP A 423 43.96 3.39 -41.64
N ALA A 424 42.70 3.57 -41.99
CA ALA A 424 41.62 3.66 -41.03
C ALA A 424 41.34 2.30 -40.35
N LYS A 425 40.83 2.34 -39.12
CA LYS A 425 40.34 1.15 -38.43
C LYS A 425 38.93 1.37 -37.93
N GLY A 426 38.02 0.49 -38.33
CA GLY A 426 36.64 0.48 -37.84
C GLY A 426 36.48 -0.54 -36.71
N ARG A 427 35.72 -0.20 -35.67
CA ARG A 427 35.35 -1.18 -34.63
C ARG A 427 33.95 -0.90 -34.09
N ILE A 428 33.21 -1.98 -33.86
CA ILE A 428 31.89 -1.98 -33.21
C ILE A 428 32.04 -2.66 -31.86
N THR A 429 31.65 -1.97 -30.78
CA THR A 429 31.71 -2.52 -29.42
C THR A 429 30.36 -2.36 -28.73
N LEU A 430 29.86 -3.43 -28.12
CA LEU A 430 28.76 -3.35 -27.17
C LEU A 430 29.32 -3.27 -25.75
N SER A 431 29.06 -2.17 -25.07
CA SER A 431 29.47 -1.94 -23.67
C SER A 431 28.25 -1.87 -22.75
N GLY A 432 28.50 -1.80 -21.43
CA GLY A 432 27.43 -1.54 -20.45
C GLY A 432 26.72 -0.19 -20.63
N ASN A 433 27.32 0.74 -21.38
CA ASN A 433 26.77 2.07 -21.67
C ASN A 433 26.05 2.16 -23.02
N GLY A 434 26.05 1.07 -23.81
CA GLY A 434 25.41 1.03 -25.12
C GLY A 434 26.32 0.57 -26.25
N LEU A 435 25.83 0.75 -27.48
CA LEU A 435 26.55 0.48 -28.72
C LEU A 435 27.50 1.63 -29.05
N ASP A 436 28.77 1.32 -29.30
CA ASP A 436 29.79 2.29 -29.68
C ASP A 436 30.39 1.93 -31.05
N LEU A 437 30.45 2.92 -31.94
CA LEU A 437 31.06 2.83 -33.27
C LEU A 437 32.29 3.73 -33.31
N SER A 438 33.47 3.14 -33.52
CA SER A 438 34.74 3.87 -33.55
C SER A 438 35.42 3.76 -34.91
N VAL A 439 36.01 4.88 -35.34
CA VAL A 439 36.81 5.00 -36.56
C VAL A 439 38.10 5.73 -36.19
N ASP A 440 39.21 5.01 -36.21
CA ASP A 440 40.53 5.52 -35.86
C ASP A 440 41.35 5.81 -37.12
N MET A 441 41.92 7.03 -37.21
CA MET A 441 42.88 7.45 -38.24
C MET A 441 44.08 8.17 -37.61
N GLY A 442 44.80 7.48 -36.72
CA GLY A 442 45.90 8.06 -35.93
C GLY A 442 45.40 8.81 -34.68
N GLY A 443 44.25 8.42 -34.17
CA GLY A 443 43.45 9.04 -33.11
C GLY A 443 41.94 8.90 -33.41
N ASP A 444 41.12 8.82 -32.36
CA ASP A 444 39.64 8.81 -32.48
C ASP A 444 39.18 10.17 -33.03
N ARG A 445 38.51 10.17 -34.19
CA ARG A 445 37.98 11.39 -34.80
C ARG A 445 36.46 11.43 -34.63
N ARG A 446 35.98 12.53 -34.05
CA ARG A 446 34.55 12.83 -33.85
C ARG A 446 34.21 14.11 -34.60
N THR A 447 33.84 13.96 -35.87
CA THR A 447 33.29 15.04 -36.68
C THR A 447 31.94 14.57 -37.21
N ALA A 448 30.99 15.47 -37.41
CA ALA A 448 29.65 15.12 -37.90
C ALA A 448 29.70 14.24 -39.17
N ALA A 449 30.58 14.58 -40.12
CA ALA A 449 30.83 13.77 -41.32
C ALA A 449 31.27 12.32 -41.04
N ILE A 450 32.07 12.11 -39.99
CA ILE A 450 32.55 10.78 -39.58
C ILE A 450 31.44 10.03 -38.83
N ASP A 451 30.60 10.73 -38.08
CA ASP A 451 29.48 10.14 -37.36
C ASP A 451 28.39 9.65 -38.31
N SER A 452 27.97 10.44 -39.31
CA SER A 452 27.08 9.96 -40.38
C SER A 452 27.68 8.78 -41.15
N LEU A 453 28.99 8.80 -41.41
CA LEU A 453 29.69 7.69 -42.05
C LEU A 453 29.68 6.41 -41.20
N LYS A 454 29.86 6.51 -39.88
CA LYS A 454 29.82 5.36 -38.98
C LYS A 454 28.49 4.64 -39.08
N VAL A 455 27.39 5.40 -39.13
CA VAL A 455 26.04 4.82 -39.25
C VAL A 455 25.85 4.13 -40.59
N LEU A 456 26.20 4.79 -41.71
CA LEU A 456 26.10 4.19 -43.05
C LEU A 456 26.96 2.92 -43.18
N ALA A 457 28.19 2.95 -42.67
CA ALA A 457 29.07 1.79 -42.67
C ALA A 457 28.54 0.67 -41.77
N PHE A 458 27.90 1.00 -40.65
CA PHE A 458 27.26 0.05 -39.76
C PHE A 458 26.07 -0.66 -40.43
N ASP A 459 25.20 0.09 -41.11
CA ASP A 459 24.05 -0.49 -41.79
C ASP A 459 24.49 -1.38 -42.96
N LEU A 460 25.50 -0.97 -43.75
CA LEU A 460 26.10 -1.82 -44.78
C LEU A 460 26.75 -3.09 -44.19
N ALA A 461 27.43 -2.98 -43.05
CA ALA A 461 27.96 -4.14 -42.34
C ALA A 461 26.85 -5.09 -41.89
N ALA A 462 25.74 -4.56 -41.36
CA ALA A 462 24.57 -5.33 -40.98
C ALA A 462 23.96 -6.06 -42.17
N MET A 463 23.83 -5.38 -43.32
CA MET A 463 23.35 -6.00 -44.56
C MET A 463 24.28 -7.14 -45.02
N CYS A 464 25.60 -6.96 -44.95
CA CYS A 464 26.56 -8.03 -45.25
C CYS A 464 26.38 -9.25 -44.32
N VAL A 465 26.14 -9.03 -43.02
CA VAL A 465 25.86 -10.12 -42.07
C VAL A 465 24.48 -10.76 -42.33
N SER A 466 23.48 -9.98 -42.80
CA SER A 466 22.19 -10.52 -43.25
C SER A 466 22.32 -11.40 -44.49
N ILE A 467 23.18 -11.04 -45.45
CA ILE A 467 23.48 -11.86 -46.65
C ILE A 467 24.03 -13.24 -46.24
N GLU A 468 24.79 -13.30 -45.15
CA GLU A 468 25.32 -14.55 -44.58
C GLU A 468 24.28 -15.36 -43.79
N GLY A 469 23.04 -14.86 -43.65
CA GLY A 469 21.99 -15.49 -42.86
C GLY A 469 22.21 -15.40 -41.34
N ALA A 470 23.04 -14.46 -40.90
CA ALA A 470 23.42 -14.28 -39.49
C ALA A 470 22.65 -13.17 -38.76
N THR A 471 21.51 -12.74 -39.32
CA THR A 471 20.56 -11.81 -38.70
C THR A 471 19.14 -12.39 -38.79
N ARG A 472 18.18 -11.75 -38.12
CA ARG A 472 16.75 -12.08 -38.18
C ARG A 472 15.94 -11.07 -39.01
N VAL A 473 16.63 -10.27 -39.83
CA VAL A 473 16.04 -9.25 -40.70
C VAL A 473 16.52 -9.48 -42.14
N PRO A 474 15.74 -9.09 -43.16
CA PRO A 474 16.15 -9.27 -44.55
C PRO A 474 17.40 -8.43 -44.89
N SER A 475 18.13 -8.85 -45.92
CA SER A 475 19.21 -8.08 -46.56
C SER A 475 18.63 -6.92 -47.38
N PHE A 476 18.02 -5.96 -46.69
CA PHE A 476 17.32 -4.83 -47.26
C PHE A 476 17.75 -3.54 -46.56
N LEU A 477 18.03 -2.49 -47.33
CA LEU A 477 18.27 -1.16 -46.82
C LEU A 477 17.59 -0.10 -47.68
N LEU A 478 17.10 0.96 -47.04
CA LEU A 478 16.68 2.19 -47.68
C LEU A 478 17.34 3.36 -46.94
N HIS A 479 18.12 4.15 -47.67
CA HIS A 479 18.66 5.40 -47.14
C HIS A 479 18.09 6.57 -47.91
N ASP A 480 17.37 7.44 -47.20
CA ASP A 480 16.91 8.69 -47.77
C ASP A 480 17.97 9.78 -47.65
N SER A 481 18.53 10.18 -48.81
CA SER A 481 19.54 11.21 -48.92
C SER A 481 20.71 11.01 -47.94
N PRO A 482 21.48 9.90 -48.04
CA PRO A 482 22.56 9.57 -47.10
C PRO A 482 23.71 10.59 -47.09
N ARG A 483 23.72 11.55 -48.03
CA ARG A 483 24.64 12.67 -48.02
C ARG A 483 24.09 13.80 -47.14
N GLU A 484 24.44 13.75 -45.86
CA GLU A 484 24.36 14.90 -44.95
C GLU A 484 25.31 16.03 -45.41
N ALA A 485 25.05 17.27 -45.03
CA ALA A 485 25.75 18.46 -45.53
C ALA A 485 27.27 18.38 -45.38
N ASP A 486 27.74 17.68 -44.35
CA ASP A 486 29.14 17.50 -44.02
C ASP A 486 29.80 16.27 -44.66
N LEU A 487 29.04 15.37 -45.31
CA LEU A 487 29.61 14.20 -45.99
C LEU A 487 30.25 14.62 -47.33
N GLY A 488 31.57 14.46 -47.43
CA GLY A 488 32.34 14.82 -48.62
C GLY A 488 31.92 14.03 -49.87
N LEU A 489 31.92 14.69 -51.03
CA LEU A 489 31.54 14.10 -52.33
C LEU A 489 32.31 12.81 -52.67
N SER A 490 33.59 12.73 -52.28
CA SER A 490 34.42 11.55 -52.50
C SER A 490 34.02 10.34 -51.64
N ILE A 491 33.51 10.58 -50.43
CA ILE A 491 33.01 9.53 -49.54
C ILE A 491 31.64 9.07 -50.03
N TYR A 492 30.78 10.02 -50.40
CA TYR A 492 29.48 9.76 -51.00
C TYR A 492 29.58 8.89 -52.25
N GLY A 493 30.50 9.19 -53.18
CA GLY A 493 30.71 8.35 -54.37
C GLY A 493 31.15 6.92 -54.02
N ARG A 494 32.09 6.79 -53.07
CA ARG A 494 32.60 5.48 -52.62
C ARG A 494 31.54 4.57 -52.01
N LEU A 495 30.44 5.12 -51.47
CA LEU A 495 29.29 4.34 -51.00
C LEU A 495 28.70 3.50 -52.13
N PHE A 496 28.54 4.09 -53.32
CA PHE A 496 27.99 3.38 -54.48
C PHE A 496 28.98 2.34 -55.01
N ASP A 497 30.27 2.67 -55.07
CA ASP A 497 31.31 1.73 -55.51
C ASP A 497 31.35 0.46 -54.64
N ILE A 498 31.18 0.60 -53.32
CA ILE A 498 31.14 -0.53 -52.39
C ILE A 498 29.95 -1.43 -52.70
N VAL A 499 28.77 -0.85 -52.89
CA VAL A 499 27.54 -1.60 -53.16
C VAL A 499 27.60 -2.28 -54.53
N GLN A 500 28.12 -1.60 -55.55
CA GLN A 500 28.29 -2.18 -56.88
C GLN A 500 29.24 -3.38 -56.86
N ASP A 501 30.32 -3.31 -56.07
CA ASP A 501 31.20 -4.45 -55.88
C ASP A 501 30.52 -5.59 -55.14
N LEU A 502 29.67 -5.30 -54.14
CA LEU A 502 28.86 -6.32 -53.47
C LEU A 502 27.84 -6.96 -54.43
N GLU A 503 27.21 -6.18 -55.31
CA GLU A 503 26.25 -6.66 -56.32
C GLU A 503 26.91 -7.65 -57.30
N ARG A 504 28.19 -7.43 -57.63
CA ARG A 504 28.97 -8.33 -58.49
C ARG A 504 29.28 -9.68 -57.82
N LEU A 505 29.04 -9.83 -56.52
CA LEU A 505 29.25 -11.09 -55.81
C LEU A 505 28.04 -12.02 -56.01
N GLY A 506 28.26 -13.15 -56.66
CA GLY A 506 27.25 -14.21 -56.86
C GLY A 506 26.50 -14.11 -58.19
N GLY A 507 25.70 -15.14 -58.49
CA GLY A 507 24.96 -15.25 -59.76
C GLY A 507 23.49 -14.80 -59.68
N LYS A 508 23.04 -14.31 -58.51
CA LYS A 508 21.68 -13.83 -58.23
C LYS A 508 21.76 -12.65 -57.26
N PRO A 509 20.80 -11.70 -57.28
CA PRO A 509 20.75 -10.61 -56.30
C PRO A 509 20.69 -11.15 -54.86
N LEU A 510 21.63 -10.72 -54.01
CA LEU A 510 21.75 -11.17 -52.61
C LEU A 510 21.10 -10.20 -51.60
N PHE A 511 20.84 -8.97 -52.03
CA PHE A 511 20.29 -7.90 -51.21
C PHE A 511 19.50 -6.91 -52.08
N GLN A 512 18.76 -6.01 -51.44
CA GLN A 512 18.16 -4.85 -52.08
C GLN A 512 18.55 -3.59 -51.31
N TYR A 513 19.16 -2.63 -52.01
CA TYR A 513 19.52 -1.33 -51.45
C TYR A 513 18.89 -0.21 -52.27
N ILE A 514 18.04 0.59 -51.63
CA ILE A 514 17.36 1.73 -52.24
C ILE A 514 17.95 3.02 -51.69
N VAL A 515 18.35 3.92 -52.57
CA VAL A 515 18.90 5.23 -52.17
C VAL A 515 18.15 6.32 -52.91
N THR A 516 17.54 7.24 -52.17
CA THR A 516 17.04 8.50 -52.72
C THR A 516 18.10 9.56 -52.53
N THR A 517 18.26 10.44 -53.53
CA THR A 517 19.37 11.40 -53.53
C THR A 517 18.91 12.73 -54.12
N THR A 518 19.26 13.83 -53.45
CA THR A 518 19.17 15.19 -54.00
C THR A 518 20.47 15.61 -54.69
N THR A 519 21.60 15.05 -54.23
CA THR A 519 22.91 15.22 -54.86
C THR A 519 23.10 14.15 -55.93
N ALA A 520 23.45 14.56 -57.15
CA ALA A 520 23.63 13.63 -58.26
C ALA A 520 24.63 12.50 -57.89
N PRO A 521 24.25 11.21 -58.06
CA PRO A 521 25.14 10.07 -57.79
C PRO A 521 26.30 10.04 -58.81
N PRO A 522 27.30 9.16 -58.68
CA PRO A 522 28.33 8.98 -59.70
C PRO A 522 27.71 8.66 -61.07
N THR A 523 28.36 9.07 -62.16
CA THR A 523 27.78 9.07 -63.52
C THR A 523 27.22 7.73 -63.96
N GLU A 524 27.89 6.63 -63.60
CA GLU A 524 27.48 5.26 -63.91
C GLU A 524 26.15 4.82 -63.27
N PHE A 525 25.71 5.48 -62.20
CA PHE A 525 24.44 5.18 -61.51
C PHE A 525 23.28 6.10 -61.93
N ARG A 526 23.51 7.00 -62.90
CA ARG A 526 22.50 7.99 -63.34
C ARG A 526 21.57 7.49 -64.45
N GLU A 527 21.72 6.25 -64.86
CA GLU A 527 20.93 5.63 -65.92
C GLU A 527 20.45 4.24 -65.50
N ARG A 528 19.56 3.65 -66.30
CA ARG A 528 19.14 2.26 -66.11
C ARG A 528 20.34 1.33 -66.27
N PRO A 529 20.45 0.23 -65.48
CA PRO A 529 19.42 -0.33 -64.59
C PRO A 529 19.39 0.29 -63.17
N TYR A 530 20.31 1.20 -62.84
CA TYR A 530 20.46 1.73 -61.48
C TYR A 530 19.45 2.84 -61.15
N LEU A 531 19.27 3.81 -62.05
CA LEU A 531 18.28 4.87 -61.88
C LEU A 531 16.89 4.38 -62.27
N GLN A 532 16.00 4.25 -61.29
CA GLN A 532 14.61 3.83 -61.48
C GLN A 532 13.67 5.01 -61.74
N LEU A 533 13.79 6.08 -60.95
CA LEU A 533 12.88 7.22 -60.98
C LEU A 533 13.65 8.52 -60.75
N LYS A 534 13.39 9.52 -61.60
CA LYS A 534 13.87 10.88 -61.43
C LYS A 534 12.67 11.78 -61.14
N LEU A 535 12.72 12.47 -60.01
CA LEU A 535 11.69 13.41 -59.58
C LEU A 535 12.21 14.83 -59.70
N HIS A 536 11.35 15.73 -60.16
CA HIS A 536 11.68 17.15 -60.30
C HIS A 536 10.85 17.94 -59.29
N GLY A 537 11.45 18.95 -58.67
CA GLY A 537 10.72 19.90 -57.82
C GLY A 537 10.11 21.05 -58.61
N ASP A 538 10.55 21.24 -59.86
CA ASP A 538 10.18 22.34 -60.74
C ASP A 538 10.52 21.96 -62.20
N PRO A 539 9.77 22.40 -63.23
CA PRO A 539 8.48 23.13 -63.17
C PRO A 539 7.32 22.28 -62.60
N PRO A 540 6.17 22.86 -62.20
CA PRO A 540 5.05 22.13 -61.59
C PRO A 540 4.60 20.87 -62.36
N ALA A 541 4.66 20.92 -63.69
CA ALA A 541 4.31 19.80 -64.57
C ALA A 541 5.26 18.58 -64.45
N GLU A 542 6.50 18.79 -63.96
CA GLU A 542 7.48 17.72 -63.75
C GLU A 542 7.51 17.22 -62.29
N ARG A 543 6.70 17.79 -61.40
CA ARG A 543 6.56 17.31 -60.01
C ARG A 543 5.93 15.92 -59.95
N LEU A 544 6.17 15.20 -58.85
CA LEU A 544 5.65 13.84 -58.62
C LEU A 544 4.15 13.69 -58.90
N LEU A 545 3.34 14.70 -58.57
CA LEU A 545 1.90 14.72 -58.81
C LEU A 545 1.47 15.65 -59.95
N GLY A 546 2.42 16.29 -60.64
CA GLY A 546 2.16 17.22 -61.74
C GLY A 546 1.39 18.50 -61.37
N VAL A 547 1.26 18.80 -60.08
CA VAL A 547 0.50 19.95 -59.54
C VAL A 547 1.23 20.61 -58.37
N ASP A 548 0.93 21.89 -58.11
CA ASP A 548 1.20 22.54 -56.83
C ASP A 548 0.21 21.97 -55.79
N LEU A 549 0.72 21.32 -54.74
CA LEU A 549 -0.07 20.73 -53.66
C LEU A 549 -0.50 21.74 -52.59
#